data_AF-A0A1W9VU69-F1
#
_entry.id   AF-A0A1W9VU69-F1
#
_cell.length_a   1.000
_cell.length_b   1.000
_cell.length_c   1.000
_cell.angle_alpha   90.00
_cell.angle_beta   90.00
_cell.angle_gamma   90.00
#
_symmetry.space_group_name_H-M   'P 1'
#
loop_
_entity.id
_entity.type
_entity.pdbx_description
1 polymer ?
#
loop_
_entity_poly.entity_id
_entity_poly.type
_entity_poly.pdbx_seq_one_letter_code
_entity_poly.pdbx_strand_id
1 'polypeptide(L)'
;MSNGFKVEEVYGANCFSDVVMKDRLPKTIYKEMLKVGNGDIELSKETADVVATAMKDWAMSKGATHYTHWFQPLTGLTAEKHDSFIDPEIDGSIVMEFSGKELIKGEPDASSFPNGGLRDTYEARGYTAWDVSSPAFLKEDKTGITLCIPTAFFSYTGEALDKKVPLLKSMEAINTASLKILRLLGNKTAKKVTAS
;
A
#
# COMPACT_ATOMS: atom_id res chain seq x y z
N MET A 1 29.64 -20.22 -18.67
CA MET A 1 29.73 -19.93 -17.22
C MET A 1 28.32 -19.77 -16.71
N SER A 2 27.81 -20.71 -15.93
CA SER A 2 26.52 -20.55 -15.26
C SER A 2 26.68 -19.47 -14.19
N ASN A 3 26.20 -18.26 -14.46
CA ASN A 3 26.00 -17.27 -13.40
C ASN A 3 25.02 -17.90 -12.41
N GLY A 4 25.55 -18.40 -11.29
CA GLY A 4 24.73 -18.98 -10.24
C GLY A 4 23.76 -17.91 -9.75
N PHE A 5 22.47 -18.23 -9.75
CA PHE A 5 21.44 -17.37 -9.17
C PHE A 5 21.77 -17.15 -7.69
N LYS A 6 22.27 -15.96 -7.35
CA LYS A 6 22.45 -15.56 -5.96
C LYS A 6 21.12 -15.05 -5.44
N VAL A 7 20.47 -15.88 -4.63
CA VAL A 7 19.15 -15.57 -4.05
C VAL A 7 19.20 -14.25 -3.26
N GLU A 8 20.32 -13.96 -2.59
CA GLU A 8 20.55 -12.73 -1.84
C GLU A 8 20.46 -11.45 -2.69
N GLU A 9 20.85 -11.53 -3.97
CA GLU A 9 20.83 -10.37 -4.88
C GLU A 9 19.43 -10.15 -5.49
N VAL A 10 18.56 -11.17 -5.47
CA VAL A 10 17.23 -11.13 -6.11
C VAL A 10 16.10 -11.00 -5.09
N TYR A 11 16.24 -11.59 -3.91
CA TYR A 11 15.20 -11.61 -2.89
C TYR A 11 14.86 -10.20 -2.39
N GLY A 12 13.60 -9.81 -2.52
CA GLY A 12 13.12 -8.50 -2.09
C GLY A 12 13.64 -7.32 -2.92
N ALA A 13 14.40 -7.58 -4.00
CA ALA A 13 14.97 -6.52 -4.84
C ALA A 13 13.89 -5.59 -5.40
N ASN A 14 12.73 -6.12 -5.73
CA ASN A 14 11.60 -5.36 -6.28
C ASN A 14 10.60 -4.89 -5.22
N CYS A 15 10.98 -4.85 -3.95
CA CYS A 15 10.15 -4.32 -2.87
C CYS A 15 10.73 -3.00 -2.34
N PHE A 16 9.86 -2.01 -2.13
CA PHE A 16 10.17 -0.78 -1.39
C PHE A 16 10.22 -1.10 0.12
N SER A 17 11.21 -1.91 0.47
CA SER A 17 11.38 -2.50 1.80
C SER A 17 11.95 -1.50 2.81
N ASP A 18 12.01 -1.89 4.08
CA ASP A 18 12.64 -1.10 5.15
C ASP A 18 14.08 -0.67 4.82
N VAL A 19 14.84 -1.53 4.12
CA VAL A 19 16.21 -1.23 3.70
C VAL A 19 16.20 -0.08 2.68
N VAL A 20 15.30 -0.15 1.70
CA VAL A 20 15.14 0.88 0.67
C VAL A 20 14.64 2.19 1.29
N MET A 21 13.64 2.11 2.18
CA MET A 21 13.13 3.28 2.90
C MET A 21 14.20 3.94 3.74
N LYS A 22 15.05 3.17 4.43
CA LYS A 22 16.15 3.71 5.25
C LYS A 22 17.22 4.41 4.42
N ASP A 23 17.47 3.92 3.21
CA ASP A 23 18.46 4.48 2.29
C ASP A 23 17.95 5.77 1.61
N ARG A 24 16.66 5.79 1.25
CA ARG A 24 16.08 6.86 0.41
C ARG A 24 15.34 7.95 1.18
N LEU A 25 14.81 7.67 2.37
CA LEU A 25 14.04 8.64 3.12
C LEU A 25 14.93 9.44 4.08
N PRO A 26 14.62 10.73 4.31
CA PRO A 26 15.22 11.47 5.41
C PRO A 26 15.05 10.72 6.75
N LYS A 27 16.06 10.78 7.61
CA LYS A 27 16.09 10.04 8.88
C LYS A 27 14.86 10.28 9.77
N THR A 28 14.29 11.47 9.73
CA THR A 28 13.06 11.84 10.46
C THR A 28 11.84 11.11 9.89
N ILE A 29 11.66 11.20 8.56
CA ILE A 29 10.58 10.54 7.81
C ILE A 29 10.64 9.02 7.96
N TYR A 30 11.83 8.42 7.85
CA TYR A 30 12.00 6.98 8.08
C TYR A 30 11.56 6.56 9.49
N LYS A 31 11.93 7.32 10.52
CA LYS A 31 11.50 7.04 11.90
C LYS A 31 9.99 7.20 12.08
N GLU A 32 9.38 8.13 11.37
CA GLU A 32 7.93 8.31 11.36
C GLU A 32 7.25 7.11 10.71
N MET A 33 7.76 6.66 9.55
CA MET A 33 7.26 5.47 8.85
C MET A 33 7.34 4.20 9.70
N LEU A 34 8.37 4.04 10.54
CA LEU A 34 8.44 2.93 11.49
C LEU A 34 7.31 2.96 12.52
N LYS A 35 6.95 4.14 13.01
CA LYS A 35 5.83 4.32 13.95
C LYS A 35 4.49 4.08 13.25
N VAL A 36 4.35 4.60 12.03
CA VAL A 36 3.16 4.38 11.17
C VAL A 36 2.97 2.88 10.90
N GLY A 37 4.01 2.16 10.49
CA GLY A 37 3.95 0.71 10.25
C GLY A 37 3.64 -0.12 11.49
N ASN A 38 4.01 0.37 12.68
CA ASN A 38 3.64 -0.26 13.95
C ASN A 38 2.20 0.02 14.38
N GLY A 39 1.54 1.02 13.76
CA GLY A 39 0.23 1.52 14.17
C GLY A 39 0.27 2.49 15.35
N ASP A 40 1.44 3.07 15.65
CA ASP A 40 1.61 4.01 16.78
C ASP A 40 1.08 5.42 16.46
N ILE A 41 1.11 5.82 15.18
CA ILE A 41 0.65 7.12 14.66
C ILE A 41 0.03 6.97 13.27
N GLU A 42 -0.78 7.94 12.87
CA GLU A 42 -1.30 8.04 11.50
C GLU A 42 -0.26 8.63 10.55
N LEU A 43 -0.37 8.29 9.26
CA LEU A 43 0.50 8.84 8.22
C LEU A 43 0.10 10.30 7.93
N SER A 44 0.99 11.24 8.27
CA SER A 44 0.79 12.66 7.97
C SER A 44 0.92 12.94 6.47
N LYS A 45 0.25 14.00 5.99
CA LYS A 45 0.30 14.39 4.58
C LYS A 45 1.73 14.75 4.14
N GLU A 46 2.45 15.46 5.00
CA GLU A 46 3.83 15.87 4.76
C GLU A 46 4.75 14.66 4.62
N THR A 47 4.62 13.66 5.50
CA THR A 47 5.37 12.41 5.42
C THR A 47 4.97 11.60 4.19
N ALA A 48 3.68 11.54 3.86
CA ALA A 48 3.19 10.86 2.66
C ALA A 48 3.76 11.48 1.38
N ASP A 49 3.82 12.81 1.26
CA ASP A 49 4.35 13.49 0.07
C ASP A 49 5.85 13.20 -0.12
N VAL A 50 6.64 13.17 0.97
CA VAL A 50 8.06 12.80 0.91
C VAL A 50 8.23 11.33 0.54
N VAL A 51 7.42 10.44 1.11
CA VAL A 51 7.47 9.00 0.81
C VAL A 51 7.05 8.72 -0.62
N ALA A 52 5.99 9.37 -1.11
CA ALA A 52 5.54 9.25 -2.49
C ALA A 52 6.65 9.64 -3.47
N THR A 53 7.30 10.79 -3.23
CA THR A 53 8.43 11.24 -4.05
C THR A 53 9.55 10.19 -4.10
N ALA A 54 9.99 9.71 -2.94
CA ALA A 54 11.06 8.70 -2.86
C ALA A 54 10.66 7.35 -3.48
N MET A 55 9.40 6.95 -3.34
CA MET A 55 8.84 5.72 -3.91
C MET A 55 8.75 5.80 -5.43
N LYS A 56 8.31 6.94 -5.98
CA LYS A 56 8.30 7.22 -7.43
C LYS A 56 9.71 7.15 -7.99
N ASP A 57 10.66 7.88 -7.40
CA ASP A 57 12.04 7.93 -7.88
C ASP A 57 12.71 6.55 -7.83
N TRP A 58 12.41 5.75 -6.80
CA TRP A 58 12.85 4.37 -6.71
C TRP A 58 12.26 3.50 -7.83
N ALA A 59 10.94 3.57 -8.03
CA ALA A 59 10.25 2.79 -9.05
C ALA A 59 10.75 3.15 -10.46
N MET A 60 10.87 4.44 -10.76
CA MET A 60 11.38 4.94 -12.04
C MET A 60 12.85 4.55 -12.26
N SER A 61 13.69 4.55 -11.22
CA SER A 61 15.09 4.09 -11.33
C SER A 61 15.20 2.61 -11.72
N LYS A 62 14.11 1.86 -11.59
CA LYS A 62 13.98 0.46 -12.00
C LYS A 62 13.16 0.27 -13.28
N GLY A 63 12.80 1.35 -13.98
CA GLY A 63 12.08 1.31 -15.24
C GLY A 63 10.56 1.26 -15.11
N ALA A 64 10.00 1.52 -13.93
CA ALA A 64 8.54 1.60 -13.78
C ALA A 64 7.97 2.81 -14.53
N THR A 65 6.87 2.59 -15.26
CA THR A 65 6.19 3.62 -16.06
C THR A 65 4.79 3.94 -15.55
N HIS A 66 4.22 3.05 -14.73
CA HIS A 66 2.88 3.15 -14.16
C HIS A 66 2.91 2.83 -12.66
N TYR A 67 1.87 3.24 -11.96
CA TYR A 67 1.56 2.73 -10.62
C TYR A 67 0.12 2.22 -10.56
N THR A 68 -0.17 1.44 -9.53
CA THR A 68 -1.50 0.91 -9.28
C THR A 68 -1.76 0.73 -7.80
N HIS A 69 -2.96 1.07 -7.35
CA HIS A 69 -3.49 0.58 -6.07
C HIS A 69 -3.91 -0.88 -6.24
N TRP A 70 -3.19 -1.76 -5.54
CA TRP A 70 -3.31 -3.20 -5.65
C TRP A 70 -4.14 -3.74 -4.49
N PHE A 71 -5.33 -4.30 -4.78
CA PHE A 71 -6.23 -4.82 -3.74
C PHE A 71 -7.06 -6.02 -4.20
N GLN A 72 -7.67 -6.73 -3.24
CA GLN A 72 -8.47 -7.93 -3.48
C GLN A 72 -9.94 -7.70 -3.11
N PRO A 73 -10.78 -7.23 -4.05
CA PRO A 73 -12.20 -7.01 -3.81
C PRO A 73 -12.95 -8.30 -3.46
N LEU A 74 -14.13 -8.15 -2.85
CA LEU A 74 -15.00 -9.27 -2.48
C LEU A 74 -15.56 -10.06 -3.68
N THR A 75 -15.35 -9.60 -4.91
CA THR A 75 -15.75 -10.27 -6.15
C THR A 75 -14.89 -11.50 -6.50
N GLY A 76 -13.80 -11.74 -5.77
CA GLY A 76 -13.02 -12.99 -5.84
C GLY A 76 -11.80 -12.95 -6.77
N LEU A 77 -11.65 -11.91 -7.59
CA LEU A 77 -10.45 -11.65 -8.40
C LEU A 77 -9.65 -10.48 -7.81
N THR A 78 -8.35 -10.41 -8.13
CA THR A 78 -7.53 -9.23 -7.79
C THR A 78 -7.93 -8.07 -8.70
N ALA A 79 -8.08 -6.88 -8.13
CA ALA A 79 -8.28 -5.66 -8.90
C ALA A 79 -7.01 -4.82 -8.89
N GLU A 80 -6.66 -4.31 -10.06
CA GLU A 80 -5.56 -3.38 -10.27
C GLU A 80 -6.13 -2.24 -11.11
N LYS A 81 -6.05 -0.99 -10.62
CA LYS A 81 -6.29 0.20 -11.44
C LYS A 81 -4.93 0.78 -11.81
N HIS A 82 -4.56 0.72 -13.08
CA HIS A 82 -3.27 1.24 -13.55
C HIS A 82 -3.43 2.71 -13.88
N ASP A 83 -2.70 3.55 -13.16
CA ASP A 83 -2.57 4.98 -13.42
C ASP A 83 -1.13 5.24 -13.94
N SER A 84 -1.01 6.12 -14.92
CA SER A 84 0.32 6.51 -15.41
C SER A 84 0.96 7.48 -14.43
N PHE A 85 2.29 7.43 -14.31
CA PHE A 85 3.01 8.54 -13.67
C PHE A 85 2.96 9.82 -14.51
N ILE A 86 2.63 9.73 -15.80
CA ILE A 86 2.63 10.86 -16.74
C ILE A 86 1.36 11.68 -16.56
N ASP A 87 1.53 12.97 -16.27
CA ASP A 87 0.51 14.01 -16.42
C ASP A 87 0.93 14.99 -17.54
N PRO A 88 0.22 15.00 -18.69
CA PRO A 88 0.55 15.89 -19.80
C PRO A 88 0.10 17.33 -19.51
N GLU A 89 1.02 18.28 -19.62
CA GLU A 89 0.74 19.71 -19.45
C GLU A 89 0.20 20.36 -20.73
N ILE A 90 -0.44 21.52 -20.57
CA ILE A 90 -1.07 22.29 -21.65
C ILE A 90 -0.05 22.71 -22.72
N ASP A 91 1.22 22.85 -22.34
CA ASP A 91 2.33 23.18 -23.25
C ASP A 91 2.87 21.98 -24.05
N GLY A 92 2.31 20.78 -23.84
CA GLY A 92 2.73 19.54 -24.48
C GLY A 92 3.93 18.87 -23.81
N SER A 93 4.42 19.40 -22.68
CA SER A 93 5.39 18.72 -21.81
C SER A 93 4.71 17.66 -20.95
N ILE A 94 5.52 16.81 -20.31
CA ILE A 94 5.05 15.74 -19.43
C ILE A 94 5.67 15.95 -18.06
N VAL A 95 4.84 15.97 -17.02
CA VAL A 95 5.28 15.94 -15.62
C VAL A 95 5.00 14.58 -15.05
N MET A 96 5.94 14.06 -14.25
CA MET A 96 5.76 12.78 -13.58
C MET A 96 5.13 13.01 -12.20
N GLU A 97 3.82 12.79 -12.07
CA GLU A 97 3.07 13.01 -10.83
C GLU A 97 2.84 11.71 -10.04
N PHE A 98 3.20 11.75 -8.76
CA PHE A 98 2.80 10.79 -7.74
C PHE A 98 2.98 11.48 -6.38
N SER A 99 1.88 11.69 -5.67
CA SER A 99 1.86 12.50 -4.44
C SER A 99 1.34 11.69 -3.25
N GLY A 100 1.50 12.22 -2.04
CA GLY A 100 1.05 11.58 -0.81
C GLY A 100 -0.47 11.36 -0.76
N LYS A 101 -1.25 12.07 -1.59
CA LYS A 101 -2.69 11.82 -1.75
C LYS A 101 -2.97 10.39 -2.17
N GLU A 102 -2.16 9.86 -3.08
CA GLU A 102 -2.28 8.48 -3.58
C GLU A 102 -1.91 7.43 -2.52
N LEU A 103 -1.25 7.82 -1.43
CA LEU A 103 -0.90 6.93 -0.33
C LEU A 103 -1.93 6.96 0.82
N ILE A 104 -2.46 8.14 1.16
CA ILE A 104 -3.36 8.29 2.31
C ILE A 104 -4.80 7.93 1.95
N LYS A 105 -5.34 8.58 0.93
CA LYS A 105 -6.74 8.45 0.53
C LYS A 105 -6.86 8.75 -0.96
N GLY A 106 -6.70 7.71 -1.76
CA GLY A 106 -7.04 7.76 -3.18
C GLY A 106 -8.55 7.72 -3.35
N GLU A 107 -9.07 8.54 -4.26
CA GLU A 107 -10.40 8.35 -4.84
C GLU A 107 -10.23 7.48 -6.10
N PRO A 108 -10.32 6.15 -6.02
CA PRO A 108 -10.55 5.38 -7.23
C PRO A 108 -11.86 5.87 -7.83
N ASP A 109 -11.84 6.28 -9.10
CA ASP A 109 -13.05 6.46 -9.90
C ASP A 109 -13.73 5.10 -10.08
N ALA A 110 -14.41 4.67 -9.02
CA ALA A 110 -15.02 3.37 -8.87
C ALA A 110 -16.36 3.28 -9.61
N SER A 111 -16.69 4.28 -10.44
CA SER A 111 -17.83 4.26 -11.36
C SER A 111 -17.79 3.05 -12.31
N SER A 112 -16.61 2.51 -12.57
CA SER A 112 -16.36 1.37 -13.46
C SER A 112 -16.35 0.00 -12.77
N PHE A 113 -16.43 -0.06 -11.43
CA PHE A 113 -16.54 -1.35 -10.74
C PHE A 113 -18.00 -1.85 -10.77
N PRO A 114 -18.24 -3.12 -11.13
CA PRO A 114 -19.59 -3.66 -11.21
C PRO A 114 -20.25 -3.72 -9.83
N ASN A 115 -21.26 -2.86 -9.61
CA ASN A 115 -21.94 -2.64 -8.32
C ASN A 115 -23.03 -3.67 -7.97
N GLY A 116 -23.01 -4.87 -8.56
CA GLY A 116 -23.99 -5.93 -8.25
C GLY A 116 -25.47 -5.53 -8.50
N GLY A 117 -25.73 -4.46 -9.26
CA GLY A 117 -27.07 -4.07 -9.72
C GLY A 117 -28.03 -3.52 -8.66
N LEU A 118 -27.57 -3.12 -7.46
CA LEU A 118 -28.47 -2.78 -6.35
C LEU A 118 -28.45 -1.33 -5.84
N ARG A 119 -27.67 -0.38 -6.39
CA ARG A 119 -27.64 1.01 -5.85
C ARG A 119 -27.36 2.10 -6.89
N ASP A 120 -27.83 3.30 -6.57
CA ASP A 120 -27.64 4.56 -7.31
C ASP A 120 -26.16 4.87 -7.58
N THR A 121 -25.87 5.32 -8.80
CA THR A 121 -24.53 5.50 -9.38
C THR A 121 -23.62 6.51 -8.67
N TYR A 122 -24.14 7.30 -7.73
CA TYR A 122 -23.37 8.29 -6.95
C TYR A 122 -22.70 7.70 -5.69
N GLU A 123 -23.24 6.60 -5.16
CA GLU A 123 -22.76 5.92 -3.94
C GLU A 123 -21.61 4.91 -4.21
N ALA A 124 -21.25 4.72 -5.47
CA ALA A 124 -20.25 3.75 -5.93
C ALA A 124 -18.79 4.24 -5.78
N ARG A 125 -18.54 5.35 -5.06
CA ARG A 125 -17.18 5.86 -4.82
C ARG A 125 -16.59 5.16 -3.60
N GLY A 126 -15.70 4.21 -3.84
CA GLY A 126 -14.86 3.64 -2.79
C GLY A 126 -13.61 4.48 -2.55
N TYR A 127 -12.94 4.28 -1.42
CA TYR A 127 -11.66 4.90 -1.09
C TYR A 127 -10.58 3.84 -0.96
N THR A 128 -9.39 4.14 -1.48
CA THR A 128 -8.18 3.34 -1.26
C THR A 128 -7.28 4.02 -0.24
N ALA A 129 -6.69 3.22 0.64
CA ALA A 129 -5.63 3.67 1.54
C ALA A 129 -4.49 2.67 1.50
N TRP A 130 -3.24 3.14 1.43
CA TRP A 130 -2.08 2.27 1.46
C TRP A 130 -2.00 1.51 2.79
N ASP A 131 -1.95 0.19 2.71
CA ASP A 131 -1.57 -0.65 3.84
C ASP A 131 -0.05 -0.65 4.01
N VAL A 132 0.44 0.27 4.84
CA VAL A 132 1.84 0.43 5.21
C VAL A 132 2.49 -0.82 5.84
N SER A 133 1.69 -1.80 6.31
CA SER A 133 2.23 -3.08 6.78
C SER A 133 2.72 -3.98 5.64
N SER A 134 2.31 -3.67 4.41
CA SER A 134 2.72 -4.37 3.19
C SER A 134 3.56 -3.42 2.31
N PRO A 135 4.82 -3.75 1.99
CA PRO A 135 5.65 -2.87 1.19
C PRO A 135 5.10 -2.73 -0.23
N ALA A 136 5.19 -1.53 -0.80
CA ALA A 136 4.99 -1.35 -2.23
C ALA A 136 6.03 -2.16 -3.01
N PHE A 137 5.66 -2.66 -4.18
CA PHE A 137 6.52 -3.54 -4.96
C PHE A 137 6.40 -3.28 -6.45
N LEU A 138 7.41 -3.69 -7.21
CA LEU A 138 7.38 -3.65 -8.67
C LEU A 138 6.94 -5.00 -9.20
N LYS A 139 5.97 -4.96 -10.10
CA LYS A 139 5.53 -6.10 -10.89
C LYS A 139 5.93 -5.87 -12.33
N GLU A 140 6.65 -6.82 -12.89
CA GLU A 140 7.01 -6.83 -14.30
C GLU A 140 6.05 -7.75 -15.05
N ASP A 141 5.44 -7.24 -16.11
CA ASP A 141 4.62 -8.02 -17.03
C ASP A 141 4.94 -7.66 -18.49
N LYS A 142 4.15 -8.18 -19.43
CA LYS A 142 4.35 -7.97 -20.87
C LYS A 142 4.20 -6.50 -21.30
N THR A 143 3.56 -5.67 -20.48
CA THR A 143 3.28 -4.26 -20.76
C THR A 143 4.30 -3.32 -20.14
N GLY A 144 5.10 -3.80 -19.19
CA GLY A 144 6.20 -3.06 -18.58
C GLY A 144 6.33 -3.34 -17.09
N ILE A 145 6.95 -2.39 -16.39
CA ILE A 145 7.12 -2.45 -14.94
C ILE A 145 6.13 -1.47 -14.31
N THR A 146 5.35 -1.96 -13.35
CA THR A 146 4.35 -1.17 -12.61
C THR A 146 4.66 -1.18 -11.12
N LEU A 147 4.57 -0.01 -10.49
CA LEU A 147 4.58 0.14 -9.04
C LEU A 147 3.23 -0.26 -8.45
N CYS A 148 3.17 -1.38 -7.75
CA CYS A 148 1.99 -1.84 -7.03
C CYS A 148 2.03 -1.35 -5.57
N ILE A 149 0.99 -0.64 -5.16
CA ILE A 149 0.79 -0.10 -3.80
C ILE A 149 -0.29 -0.96 -3.13
N PRO A 150 0.04 -1.82 -2.16
CA PRO A 150 -0.94 -2.67 -1.50
C PRO A 150 -1.98 -1.83 -0.74
N THR A 151 -3.24 -1.87 -1.12
CA THR A 151 -4.25 -0.98 -0.55
C THR A 151 -5.40 -1.70 0.10
N ALA A 152 -5.96 -1.07 1.13
CA ALA A 152 -7.27 -1.38 1.67
C ALA A 152 -8.34 -0.59 0.91
N PHE A 153 -9.46 -1.24 0.58
CA PHE A 153 -10.57 -0.65 -0.17
C PHE A 153 -11.88 -0.64 0.63
N PHE A 154 -12.48 0.54 0.74
CA PHE A 154 -13.67 0.79 1.57
C PHE A 154 -14.74 1.54 0.79
N SER A 155 -16.01 1.40 1.18
CA SER A 155 -17.09 2.25 0.69
C SER A 155 -17.00 3.66 1.30
N TYR A 156 -17.77 4.59 0.75
CA TYR A 156 -17.91 5.92 1.34
C TYR A 156 -18.50 5.89 2.77
N THR A 157 -19.27 4.85 3.10
CA THR A 157 -19.84 4.61 4.44
C THR A 157 -18.87 3.91 5.40
N GLY A 158 -17.67 3.54 4.94
CA GLY A 158 -16.65 2.86 5.74
C GLY A 158 -16.81 1.34 5.81
N GLU A 159 -17.68 0.76 4.98
CA GLU A 159 -17.81 -0.69 4.84
C GLU A 159 -16.60 -1.26 4.09
N ALA A 160 -16.14 -2.43 4.51
CA ALA A 160 -15.03 -3.11 3.84
C ALA A 160 -15.51 -3.66 2.49
N LEU A 161 -14.86 -3.25 1.40
CA LEU A 161 -15.15 -3.73 0.04
C LEU A 161 -14.06 -4.69 -0.48
N ASP A 162 -13.11 -5.04 0.37
CA ASP A 162 -12.04 -5.99 0.08
C ASP A 162 -11.90 -7.09 1.15
N LYS A 163 -10.96 -8.00 0.90
CA LYS A 163 -10.57 -9.05 1.85
C LYS A 163 -9.54 -8.59 2.87
N LYS A 164 -8.81 -7.51 2.59
CA LYS A 164 -7.69 -7.04 3.43
C LYS A 164 -8.21 -6.43 4.74
N VAL A 165 -9.24 -5.60 4.67
CA VAL A 165 -9.80 -4.91 5.83
C VAL A 165 -10.38 -5.91 6.86
N PRO A 166 -11.22 -6.91 6.47
CA PRO A 166 -11.69 -7.92 7.42
C PRO A 166 -10.54 -8.75 8.02
N LEU A 167 -9.50 -9.05 7.23
CA LEU A 167 -8.32 -9.77 7.72
C LEU A 167 -7.56 -8.96 8.78
N LEU A 168 -7.26 -7.69 8.52
CA LEU A 168 -6.58 -6.81 9.49
C LEU A 168 -7.40 -6.68 10.78
N LYS A 169 -8.72 -6.52 10.69
CA LYS A 169 -9.62 -6.49 11.85
C LYS A 169 -9.59 -7.82 12.63
N SER A 170 -9.56 -8.95 11.94
CA SER A 170 -9.45 -10.28 12.56
C SER A 170 -8.13 -10.47 13.30
N MET A 171 -7.02 -10.07 12.68
CA MET A 171 -5.69 -10.12 13.31
C MET A 171 -5.64 -9.26 14.58
N GLU A 172 -6.24 -8.07 14.56
CA GLU A 172 -6.28 -7.20 15.75
C GLU A 172 -7.19 -7.77 16.85
N ALA A 173 -8.32 -8.38 16.50
CA ALA A 173 -9.17 -9.06 17.47
C ALA A 173 -8.43 -10.20 18.18
N ILE A 174 -7.66 -11.00 17.42
CA ILE A 174 -6.81 -12.07 17.96
C ILE A 174 -5.70 -11.50 18.85
N ASN A 175 -5.02 -10.44 18.41
CA ASN A 175 -3.98 -9.75 19.19
C ASN A 175 -4.54 -9.30 20.57
N THR A 176 -5.65 -8.57 20.55
CA THR A 176 -6.32 -8.08 21.77
C THR A 176 -6.74 -9.21 22.71
N ALA A 177 -7.37 -10.27 22.17
CA ALA A 177 -7.78 -11.43 22.97
C ALA A 177 -6.57 -12.17 23.59
N SER A 178 -5.53 -12.37 22.80
CA SER A 178 -4.30 -13.04 23.23
C SER A 178 -3.58 -12.26 24.33
N LEU A 179 -3.50 -10.94 24.21
CA LEU A 179 -2.92 -10.08 25.24
C LEU A 179 -3.68 -10.21 26.56
N LYS A 180 -5.02 -10.26 26.55
CA LYS A 180 -5.82 -10.47 27.79
C LYS A 180 -5.44 -11.79 28.49
N ILE A 181 -5.31 -12.88 27.72
CA ILE A 181 -4.89 -14.18 28.27
C ILE A 181 -3.47 -14.10 28.83
N LEU A 182 -2.53 -13.48 28.10
CA LEU A 182 -1.16 -13.30 28.58
C LEU A 182 -1.08 -12.50 29.89
N ARG A 183 -1.96 -11.50 30.08
CA ARG A 183 -2.05 -10.77 31.35
C ARG A 183 -2.50 -11.67 32.50
N LEU A 184 -3.44 -12.58 32.26
CA LEU A 184 -3.89 -13.56 33.26
C LEU A 184 -2.78 -14.57 33.59
N LEU A 185 -1.95 -14.94 32.62
CA LEU A 185 -0.80 -15.83 32.79
C LEU A 185 0.43 -15.14 33.40
N GLY A 186 0.30 -13.88 33.84
CA GLY A 186 1.37 -13.14 34.53
C GLY A 186 2.32 -12.36 33.61
N ASN A 187 2.20 -12.47 32.29
CA ASN A 187 3.00 -11.67 31.36
C ASN A 187 2.40 -10.26 31.23
N LYS A 188 2.99 -9.28 31.90
CA LYS A 188 2.58 -7.86 31.87
C LYS A 188 3.37 -7.00 30.88
N THR A 189 4.39 -7.56 30.22
CA THR A 189 5.34 -6.80 29.38
C THR A 189 5.07 -6.93 27.89
N ALA A 190 4.47 -8.03 27.43
CA ALA A 190 4.13 -8.23 26.02
C ALA A 190 3.20 -7.13 25.52
N LYS A 191 3.52 -6.48 24.40
CA LYS A 191 2.74 -5.36 23.85
C LYS A 191 1.87 -5.75 22.64
N LYS A 192 2.24 -6.80 21.92
CA LYS A 192 1.57 -7.26 20.70
C LYS A 192 1.75 -8.77 20.56
N VAL A 193 0.75 -9.45 20.03
CA VAL A 193 0.77 -10.85 19.62
C VAL A 193 0.43 -10.89 18.13
N THR A 194 1.31 -11.48 17.33
CA THR A 194 1.15 -11.56 15.87
C THR A 194 0.79 -12.99 15.47
N ALA A 195 -0.16 -13.13 14.54
CA ALA A 195 -0.37 -14.38 13.83
C ALA A 195 0.74 -14.52 12.77
N SER A 196 1.63 -15.49 12.97
CA SER A 196 2.71 -15.86 12.03
C SER A 196 2.25 -16.96 11.08
#